data_AF-A0A5D4SMI1-F1
#
_entry.id   AF-A0A5D4SMI1-F1
#
_cell.length_a   1.000
_cell.length_b   1.000
_cell.length_c   1.000
_cell.angle_alpha   90.00
_cell.angle_beta   90.00
_cell.angle_gamma   90.00
#
_symmetry.space_group_name_H-M   'P 1'
#
loop_
_entity.id
_entity.type
_entity.pdbx_description
1 polymer ?
#
loop_
_entity_poly.entity_id
_entity_poly.type
_entity_poly.pdbx_seq_one_letter_code
_entity_poly.pdbx_strand_id
1 'polypeptide(L)'
;MRANRTTELILSAIHIEEAVGAGKVEGATLEISFDEGQTWKPVNLSADGSQWKAKIKHPNNPGGSVSFRASAWDDAGNTIKQEVIKAYRLK
;
A
#
# COMPACT_ATOMS: atom_id res chain seq x y z
N MET A 1 -3.93 14.99 -5.76
CA MET A 1 -2.54 14.95 -6.28
C MET A 1 -2.54 15.35 -7.74
N ARG A 2 -1.44 15.85 -8.32
CA ARG A 2 -1.39 16.16 -9.76
C ARG A 2 -1.35 14.88 -10.61
N ALA A 3 -2.12 14.82 -11.69
CA ALA A 3 -2.01 13.80 -12.72
C ALA A 3 -0.60 13.80 -13.37
N ASN A 4 -0.17 12.65 -13.90
CA ASN A 4 1.15 12.46 -14.54
C ASN A 4 2.38 12.82 -13.65
N ARG A 5 2.22 12.76 -12.33
CA ARG A 5 3.29 12.93 -11.34
C ARG A 5 3.64 11.58 -10.71
N THR A 6 4.91 11.44 -10.30
CA THR A 6 5.31 10.37 -9.39
C THR A 6 5.13 10.83 -7.94
N THR A 7 4.44 10.02 -7.15
CA THR A 7 4.27 10.20 -5.72
C THR A 7 5.00 9.10 -4.97
N GLU A 8 5.67 9.46 -3.87
CA GLU A 8 6.18 8.49 -2.91
C GLU A 8 5.13 8.20 -1.84
N LEU A 9 4.99 6.92 -1.50
CA LEU A 9 4.10 6.43 -0.44
C LEU A 9 4.90 5.56 0.51
N ILE A 10 4.59 5.68 1.80
CA ILE A 10 5.16 4.83 2.85
C ILE A 10 4.03 3.93 3.35
N LEU A 11 4.27 2.61 3.27
CA LEU A 11 3.45 1.59 3.91
C LEU A 11 4.18 1.15 5.18
N SER A 12 3.47 1.04 6.28
CA SER A 12 4.01 0.55 7.55
C SER A 12 3.07 -0.51 8.11
N ALA A 13 3.63 -1.55 8.70
CA ALA A 13 2.90 -2.54 9.47
C ALA A 13 3.53 -2.61 10.86
N ILE A 14 2.71 -2.53 11.89
CA ILE A 14 3.15 -2.48 13.28
C ILE A 14 2.31 -3.41 14.13
N HIS A 15 2.95 -4.04 15.12
CA HIS A 15 2.26 -4.69 16.23
C HIS A 15 2.13 -3.69 17.39
N ILE A 16 1.09 -3.88 18.20
CA ILE A 16 1.04 -3.27 19.53
C ILE A 16 2.17 -3.89 20.36
N GLU A 17 2.85 -3.07 21.15
CA GLU A 17 3.91 -3.53 22.05
C GLU A 17 3.38 -4.62 23.00
N GLU A 18 4.17 -5.67 23.23
CA GLU A 18 3.81 -6.82 24.08
C GLU A 18 2.59 -7.64 23.62
N ALA A 19 2.11 -7.46 22.39
CA ALA A 19 1.02 -8.27 21.86
C ALA A 19 1.39 -9.77 21.86
N VAL A 20 0.61 -10.56 22.58
CA VAL A 20 0.79 -12.02 22.65
C VAL A 20 0.57 -12.62 21.26
N GLY A 21 1.53 -13.43 20.81
CA GLY A 21 1.50 -14.07 19.49
C GLY A 21 1.92 -13.17 18.33
N ALA A 22 2.41 -11.95 18.59
CA ALA A 22 3.03 -11.12 17.57
C ALA A 22 4.40 -11.69 17.16
N GLY A 23 4.61 -11.80 15.85
CA GLY A 23 5.89 -12.11 15.26
C GLY A 23 6.69 -10.87 14.87
N LYS A 24 7.81 -11.09 14.20
CA LYS A 24 8.53 -10.04 13.47
C LYS A 24 7.86 -9.87 12.12
N VAL A 25 7.47 -8.64 11.78
CA VAL A 25 6.94 -8.34 10.44
C VAL A 25 8.00 -8.67 9.39
N GLU A 26 7.67 -9.59 8.49
CA GLU A 26 8.60 -10.12 7.49
C GLU A 26 8.43 -9.46 6.12
N GLY A 27 7.21 -9.03 5.78
CA GLY A 27 6.96 -8.50 4.46
C GLY A 27 5.62 -7.81 4.27
N ALA A 28 5.53 -7.15 3.13
CA ALA A 28 4.32 -6.49 2.67
C ALA A 28 4.21 -6.50 1.14
N THR A 29 2.99 -6.37 0.64
CA THR A 29 2.67 -6.11 -0.76
C THR A 29 1.78 -4.87 -0.86
N LEU A 30 1.90 -4.16 -1.97
CA LEU A 30 1.03 -3.04 -2.31
C LEU A 30 0.57 -3.18 -3.75
N GLU A 31 -0.73 -3.03 -3.96
CA GLU A 31 -1.35 -2.94 -5.26
C GLU A 31 -2.14 -1.63 -5.37
N ILE A 32 -2.22 -1.12 -6.59
CA ILE A 32 -2.91 0.12 -6.92
C ILE A 32 -3.99 -0.12 -7.96
N SER A 33 -5.09 0.59 -7.82
CA SER A 33 -6.17 0.66 -8.80
C SER A 33 -6.47 2.11 -9.17
N PHE A 34 -6.76 2.33 -10.46
CA PHE A 34 -7.22 3.62 -10.99
C PHE A 34 -8.68 3.56 -11.48
N ASP A 35 -9.36 2.44 -11.26
CA ASP A 35 -10.72 2.13 -11.69
C ASP A 35 -11.60 1.67 -10.51
N GLU A 36 -11.30 2.21 -9.32
CA GLU A 36 -12.07 2.03 -8.09
C GLU A 36 -12.12 0.57 -7.58
N GLY A 37 -11.03 -0.17 -7.79
CA GLY A 37 -10.83 -1.53 -7.28
C GLY A 37 -11.24 -2.64 -8.24
N GLN A 38 -11.63 -2.32 -9.47
CA GLN A 38 -11.98 -3.32 -10.48
C GLN A 38 -10.74 -4.07 -10.98
N THR A 39 -9.64 -3.35 -11.24
CA THR A 39 -8.35 -3.95 -11.58
C THR A 39 -7.24 -3.45 -10.67
N TRP A 40 -6.32 -4.34 -10.34
CA TRP A 40 -5.22 -4.10 -9.41
C TRP A 40 -3.89 -4.35 -10.09
N LYS A 41 -2.93 -3.46 -9.85
CA LYS A 41 -1.57 -3.57 -10.39
C LYS A 41 -0.57 -3.59 -9.24
N PRO A 42 0.39 -4.53 -9.22
CA PRO A 42 1.41 -4.58 -8.19
C PRO A 42 2.33 -3.35 -8.26
N VAL A 43 2.77 -2.89 -7.10
CA VAL A 43 3.73 -1.81 -6.94
C VAL A 43 4.97 -2.36 -6.25
N ASN A 44 6.14 -2.08 -6.82
CA ASN A 44 7.41 -2.47 -6.22
C ASN A 44 7.63 -1.71 -4.92
N LEU A 45 7.97 -2.45 -3.87
CA LEU A 45 8.29 -1.94 -2.55
C LEU A 45 9.78 -2.05 -2.28
N SER A 46 10.35 -1.01 -1.69
CA SER A 46 11.69 -1.03 -1.10
C SER A 46 11.55 -1.07 0.40
N ALA A 47 12.03 -2.15 1.02
CA ALA A 47 11.96 -2.34 2.47
C ALA A 47 13.00 -1.49 3.21
N ASP A 48 12.61 -1.04 4.39
CA ASP A 48 13.39 -0.27 5.37
C ASP A 48 12.86 -0.64 6.77
N GLY A 49 13.31 -1.79 7.29
CA GLY A 49 12.74 -2.40 8.49
C GLY A 49 11.27 -2.82 8.28
N SER A 50 10.37 -2.32 9.16
CA SER A 50 8.91 -2.53 9.07
C SER A 50 8.19 -1.45 8.25
N GLN A 51 8.94 -0.68 7.48
CA GLN A 51 8.43 0.31 6.53
C GLN A 51 8.81 -0.07 5.11
N TRP A 52 7.93 0.24 4.17
CA TRP A 52 8.16 0.05 2.75
C TRP A 52 7.87 1.33 1.98
N LYS A 53 8.80 1.71 1.10
CA LYS A 53 8.66 2.85 0.21
C LYS A 53 8.20 2.38 -1.15
N ALA A 54 7.19 3.06 -1.70
CA ALA A 54 6.66 2.86 -3.05
C ALA A 54 6.74 4.15 -3.85
N LYS A 55 7.06 4.04 -5.15
CA LYS A 55 6.93 5.13 -6.11
C LYS A 55 5.80 4.82 -7.09
N ILE A 56 4.80 5.68 -7.10
CA ILE A 56 3.59 5.50 -7.89
C ILE A 56 3.57 6.55 -8.99
N LYS A 57 3.56 6.11 -10.25
CA LYS A 57 3.33 6.99 -11.40
C LYS A 57 1.82 7.07 -11.69
N HIS A 58 1.26 8.26 -11.60
CA HIS A 58 -0.16 8.47 -11.89
C HIS A 58 -0.42 8.51 -13.40
N PRO A 59 -1.53 7.91 -13.87
CA PRO A 59 -1.98 8.14 -15.24
C PRO A 59 -2.39 9.60 -15.43
N ASN A 60 -2.39 10.05 -16.69
CA ASN A 60 -2.93 11.35 -17.04
C ASN A 60 -4.47 11.29 -17.09
N ASN A 61 -5.10 11.17 -15.92
CA ASN A 61 -6.56 11.08 -15.79
C ASN A 61 -7.08 12.07 -14.73
N PRO A 62 -7.23 13.36 -15.08
CA PRO A 62 -7.79 14.36 -14.18
C PRO A 62 -9.20 13.98 -13.73
N GLY A 63 -9.51 14.13 -12.43
CA GLY A 63 -10.80 13.75 -11.85
C GLY A 63 -10.90 12.28 -11.45
N GLY A 64 -9.96 11.43 -11.89
CA GLY A 64 -9.85 10.04 -11.46
C GLY A 64 -9.51 9.88 -9.97
N SER A 65 -9.54 8.63 -9.50
CA SER A 65 -9.16 8.29 -8.14
C SER A 65 -8.09 7.21 -8.11
N VAL A 66 -7.38 7.15 -7.00
CA VAL A 66 -6.42 6.09 -6.70
C VAL A 66 -6.95 5.29 -5.52
N SER A 67 -6.95 3.97 -5.65
CA SER A 67 -7.30 3.02 -4.60
C SER A 67 -6.12 2.12 -4.28
N PHE A 68 -6.04 1.61 -3.06
CA PHE A 68 -4.95 0.77 -2.58
C PHE A 68 -5.43 -0.56 -2.05
N ARG A 69 -4.65 -1.62 -2.28
CA ARG A 69 -4.80 -2.91 -1.63
C ARG A 69 -3.44 -3.33 -1.10
N ALA A 70 -3.30 -3.34 0.22
CA ALA A 70 -2.06 -3.67 0.91
C ALA A 70 -2.25 -4.98 1.67
N SER A 71 -1.18 -5.79 1.73
CA SER A 71 -1.10 -6.93 2.64
C SER A 71 0.23 -6.89 3.38
N ALA A 72 0.27 -7.40 4.61
CA ALA A 72 1.50 -7.59 5.37
C ALA A 72 1.38 -8.83 6.26
N TRP A 73 2.52 -9.44 6.56
CA TRP A 73 2.61 -10.67 7.35
C TRP A 73 3.83 -10.69 8.27
N ASP A 74 3.76 -11.50 9.31
CA ASP A 74 4.86 -11.77 10.24
C ASP A 74 5.29 -13.24 10.22
N ASP A 75 6.40 -13.54 10.90
CA ASP A 75 6.96 -14.90 11.04
C ASP A 75 6.17 -15.82 11.99
N ALA A 76 5.16 -15.29 12.68
CA ALA A 76 4.24 -16.03 13.54
C ALA A 76 2.98 -16.49 12.80
N GLY A 77 2.83 -16.14 11.51
CA GLY A 77 1.70 -16.52 10.67
C GLY A 77 0.53 -15.55 10.73
N ASN A 78 0.68 -14.39 11.36
CA ASN A 78 -0.33 -13.33 11.33
C ASN A 78 -0.32 -12.63 9.97
N THR A 79 -1.49 -12.19 9.50
CA THR A 79 -1.62 -11.48 8.23
C THR A 79 -2.70 -10.39 8.32
N ILE A 80 -2.42 -9.26 7.71
CA ILE A 80 -3.40 -8.21 7.45
C ILE A 80 -3.59 -8.05 5.94
N LYS A 81 -4.83 -7.74 5.54
CA LYS A 81 -5.16 -7.27 4.19
C LYS A 81 -6.10 -6.09 4.32
N GLN A 82 -5.73 -4.98 3.70
CA GLN A 82 -6.51 -3.75 3.73
C GLN A 82 -6.74 -3.24 2.32
N GLU A 83 -7.98 -2.85 2.05
CA GLU A 83 -8.39 -2.21 0.81
C GLU A 83 -8.96 -0.82 1.12
N VAL A 84 -8.48 0.19 0.40
CA VAL A 84 -8.94 1.58 0.52
C VAL A 84 -9.34 2.06 -0.86
N ILE A 85 -10.66 2.12 -1.09
CA ILE A 85 -11.23 2.63 -2.34
C ILE A 85 -11.28 4.16 -2.31
N LYS A 86 -10.88 4.79 -3.41
CA LYS A 86 -10.79 6.25 -3.55
C LYS A 86 -9.94 6.93 -2.46
N ALA A 87 -8.81 6.31 -2.11
CA ALA A 87 -7.86 6.83 -1.13
C ALA A 87 -7.48 8.30 -1.38
N TYR A 88 -7.34 8.70 -2.64
CA TYR A 88 -7.33 10.12 -3.03
C TYR A 88 -7.72 10.33 -4.48
N ARG A 89 -7.98 11.59 -4.84
CA ARG A 89 -8.27 12.03 -6.20
C ARG A 89 -7.07 12.63 -6.93
N LEU A 90 -7.03 12.40 -8.23
CA LEU A 90 -6.12 13.02 -9.18
C LEU A 90 -6.75 14.34 -9.68
N LYS A 91 -5.94 15.41 -9.68
CA LYS A 91 -6.27 16.74 -10.18
C LYS A 91 -5.39 17.06 -11.37
#